data_AF-S4RN01-F1
#
_entry.id   AF-S4RN01-F1
#
_cell.length_a   1.000
_cell.length_b   1.000
_cell.length_c   1.000
_cell.angle_alpha   90.00
_cell.angle_beta   90.00
_cell.angle_gamma   90.00
#
_symmetry.space_group_name_H-M   'P 1'
#
loop_
_entity.id
_entity.type
_entity.pdbx_description
1 polymer ?
#
loop_
_entity_poly.entity_id
_entity_poly.type
_entity_poly.pdbx_seq_one_letter_code
_entity_poly.pdbx_strand_id
1 'polypeptide(L)'
;LLAAPQVGLGLLRFGVVATYLSEPLVRGFSTAASVTVLVSQLKHLLGLALPRRHDQVLGTLHTARDVCRGVLQVNVVTALVSLLSLCSMLLLKRVVHSVPRLRRVPVPAELLLVVLGTVLSEQLQLSPDHSVDVVGLIPSGLAAPEWPSLALSVGLVGDALALAVVGYTVAVSLGKMFAQKH
;
A
#
# COMPACT_ATOMS: atom_id res chain seq x y z
N LEU A 1 -0.07 20.45 -2.90
CA LEU A 1 1.16 20.79 -2.15
C LEU A 1 2.39 20.06 -2.67
N LEU A 2 2.36 18.74 -2.86
CA LEU A 2 3.49 17.95 -3.40
C LEU A 2 3.98 18.39 -4.80
N ALA A 3 3.06 18.80 -5.68
CA ALA A 3 3.40 19.15 -7.06
C ALA A 3 4.33 20.38 -7.16
N ALA A 4 4.17 21.38 -6.30
CA ALA A 4 4.98 22.59 -6.33
C ALA A 4 6.49 22.33 -6.08
N PRO A 5 6.92 21.62 -5.01
CA PRO A 5 8.32 21.27 -4.82
C PRO A 5 8.82 20.28 -5.88
N GLN A 6 8.01 19.35 -6.39
CA GLN A 6 8.42 18.48 -7.50
C GLN A 6 8.73 19.26 -8.78
N VAL A 7 7.88 20.22 -9.15
CA VAL A 7 8.12 21.12 -10.29
C VAL A 7 9.35 21.98 -10.04
N GLY A 8 9.51 22.53 -8.83
CA GLY A 8 10.69 23.30 -8.43
C GLY A 8 11.99 22.50 -8.55
N LEU A 9 12.02 21.27 -8.03
CA LEU A 9 13.17 20.36 -8.13
C LEU A 9 13.48 20.00 -9.59
N GLY A 10 12.46 19.83 -10.42
CA GLY A 10 12.60 19.62 -11.87
C GLY A 10 13.22 20.82 -12.58
N LEU A 11 12.74 22.04 -12.31
CA LEU A 11 13.24 23.29 -12.88
C LEU A 11 14.69 23.57 -12.46
N LEU A 12 15.02 23.31 -11.18
CA LEU A 12 16.37 23.47 -10.64
C LEU A 12 17.35 22.39 -11.11
N ARG A 13 16.92 21.46 -11.99
CA ARG A 13 17.70 20.30 -12.44
C ARG A 13 18.29 19.50 -11.28
N PHE A 14 17.58 19.46 -10.14
CA PHE A 14 17.99 18.73 -8.95
C PHE A 14 18.04 17.21 -9.20
N GLY A 15 17.63 16.75 -10.38
CA GLY A 15 17.78 15.37 -10.82
C GLY A 15 19.21 14.88 -10.92
N VAL A 16 20.20 15.77 -11.05
CA VAL A 16 21.62 15.40 -10.91
C VAL A 16 21.95 15.02 -9.46
N VAL A 17 21.41 15.74 -8.46
CA VAL A 17 21.58 15.42 -7.03
C VAL A 17 20.76 14.20 -6.61
N ALA A 18 19.54 14.06 -7.11
CA ALA A 18 18.70 12.89 -6.87
C ALA A 18 19.25 11.61 -7.53
N THR A 19 20.09 11.73 -8.58
CA THR A 19 20.83 10.56 -9.11
C THR A 19 22.04 10.15 -8.27
N TYR A 20 22.45 10.98 -7.30
CA TYR A 20 23.43 10.62 -6.27
C TYR A 20 22.78 10.00 -5.02
N LEU A 21 21.45 9.86 -4.95
CA LEU A 21 20.86 8.94 -3.97
C LEU A 21 21.37 7.54 -4.29
N SER A 22 22.18 7.01 -3.38
CA SER A 22 22.82 5.73 -3.60
C SER A 22 21.74 4.65 -3.75
N GLU A 23 21.93 3.73 -4.70
CA GLU A 23 21.05 2.56 -4.86
C GLU A 23 20.83 1.81 -3.51
N PRO A 24 21.83 1.69 -2.62
CA PRO A 24 21.63 1.22 -1.24
C PRO A 24 20.60 2.01 -0.42
N LEU A 25 20.55 3.35 -0.54
CA LEU A 25 19.58 4.16 0.20
C LEU A 25 18.15 3.87 -0.26
N VAL A 26 17.92 3.80 -1.57
CA VAL A 26 16.57 3.51 -2.12
C VAL A 26 16.13 2.10 -1.74
N ARG A 27 17.05 1.12 -1.82
CA ARG A 27 16.78 -0.25 -1.37
C ARG A 27 16.46 -0.31 0.13
N GLY A 28 17.25 0.37 0.97
CA GLY A 28 17.02 0.44 2.43
C GLY A 28 15.71 1.14 2.81
N PHE A 29 15.37 2.22 2.11
CA PHE A 29 14.09 2.90 2.28
C PHE A 29 12.92 1.98 1.88
N SER A 30 13.02 1.31 0.73
CA SER A 30 11.98 0.39 0.24
C SER A 30 11.77 -0.80 1.18
N THR A 31 12.83 -1.39 1.74
CA THR A 31 12.71 -2.49 2.70
C THR A 31 12.07 -2.02 4.00
N ALA A 32 12.48 -0.86 4.55
CA ALA A 32 11.88 -0.29 5.76
C ALA A 32 10.40 0.06 5.56
N ALA A 33 10.04 0.64 4.41
CA ALA A 33 8.65 0.89 4.03
C ALA A 33 7.85 -0.42 3.94
N SER A 34 8.44 -1.46 3.35
CA SER A 34 7.79 -2.78 3.21
C SER A 34 7.50 -3.42 4.56
N VAL A 35 8.43 -3.35 5.51
CA VAL A 35 8.23 -3.83 6.89
C VAL A 35 7.13 -3.02 7.59
N THR A 36 7.12 -1.70 7.41
CA THR A 36 6.10 -0.82 8.00
C THR A 36 4.70 -1.11 7.47
N VAL A 37 4.57 -1.35 6.17
CA VAL A 37 3.32 -1.79 5.54
C VAL A 37 2.92 -3.16 6.07
N LEU A 38 3.84 -4.13 6.12
CA LEU A 38 3.56 -5.48 6.63
C LEU A 38 2.99 -5.43 8.05
N VAL A 39 3.64 -4.70 8.96
CA VAL A 39 3.17 -4.53 10.34
C VAL A 39 1.80 -3.86 10.40
N SER A 40 1.56 -2.88 9.54
CA SER A 40 0.27 -2.19 9.45
C SER A 40 -0.85 -3.06 8.89
N GLN A 41 -0.52 -4.06 8.05
CA GLN A 41 -1.49 -5.01 7.50
C GLN A 41 -1.81 -6.16 8.45
N LEU A 42 -0.89 -6.55 9.35
CA LEU A 42 -1.12 -7.64 10.31
C LEU A 42 -2.39 -7.44 11.16
N LYS A 43 -2.69 -6.21 11.57
CA LYS A 43 -3.93 -5.91 12.33
C LYS A 43 -5.19 -6.21 11.51
N HIS A 44 -5.16 -6.00 10.19
CA HIS A 44 -6.29 -6.28 9.29
C HIS A 44 -6.40 -7.77 9.00
N LEU A 45 -5.27 -8.46 8.79
CA LEU A 45 -5.26 -9.92 8.60
C LEU A 45 -5.83 -10.66 9.82
N LEU A 46 -5.57 -10.14 11.02
CA LEU A 46 -6.04 -10.72 12.28
C LEU A 46 -7.40 -10.18 12.76
N GLY A 47 -8.00 -9.22 12.06
CA GLY A 47 -9.26 -8.59 12.46
C GLY A 47 -9.20 -7.83 13.79
N LEU A 48 -8.05 -7.26 14.14
CA LEU A 48 -7.86 -6.53 15.39
C LEU A 48 -8.22 -5.05 15.23
N ALA A 49 -9.12 -4.56 16.08
CA ALA A 49 -9.48 -3.14 16.18
C ALA A 49 -8.41 -2.35 16.97
N LEU A 50 -7.26 -2.08 16.33
CA LEU A 50 -6.17 -1.30 16.93
C LEU A 50 -6.22 0.18 16.53
N PRO A 51 -5.99 1.11 17.47
CA PRO A 51 -5.98 2.54 17.17
C PRO A 51 -4.88 2.90 16.16
N ARG A 52 -5.21 3.75 15.17
CA ARG A 52 -4.24 4.22 14.18
C ARG A 52 -3.28 5.22 14.83
N ARG A 53 -1.99 4.87 14.94
CA ARG A 53 -0.93 5.79 15.41
C ARG A 53 -0.06 6.22 14.22
N HIS A 54 -0.48 7.29 13.53
CA HIS A 54 0.28 7.84 12.40
C HIS A 54 1.44 8.75 12.82
N ASP A 55 1.44 9.24 14.05
CA ASP A 55 2.21 10.43 14.44
C ASP A 55 3.33 10.15 15.47
N GLN A 56 3.81 8.91 15.54
CA GLN A 56 4.85 8.52 16.50
C GLN A 56 6.08 7.97 15.77
N VAL A 57 7.26 8.49 16.14
CA VAL A 57 8.60 8.09 15.64
C VAL A 57 8.87 6.58 15.82
N LEU A 58 8.08 5.88 16.65
CA LEU A 58 8.14 4.43 16.89
C LEU A 58 6.76 3.75 16.70
N GLY A 59 5.85 4.38 15.96
CA GLY A 59 4.47 3.91 15.76
C GLY A 59 4.42 2.48 15.22
N THR A 60 5.36 2.10 14.36
CA THR A 60 5.49 0.74 13.81
C THR A 60 5.80 -0.30 14.89
N LEU A 61 6.73 -0.01 15.80
CA LEU A 61 7.09 -0.93 16.89
C LEU A 61 5.96 -1.06 17.92
N HIS A 62 5.30 0.05 18.23
CA HIS A 62 4.13 0.05 19.11
C HIS A 62 2.98 -0.75 18.50
N THR A 63 2.72 -0.56 17.20
CA THR A 63 1.71 -1.35 16.47
C THR A 63 2.09 -2.83 16.47
N ALA A 64 3.36 -3.18 16.24
CA ALA A 64 3.81 -4.57 16.31
C ALA A 64 3.61 -5.17 17.71
N ARG A 65 3.95 -4.43 18.77
CA ARG A 65 3.73 -4.85 20.16
C ARG A 65 2.25 -5.06 20.46
N ASP A 66 1.41 -4.15 20.01
CA ASP A 66 -0.04 -4.19 20.24
C ASP A 66 -0.68 -5.34 19.46
N VAL A 67 -0.20 -5.64 18.25
CA VAL A 67 -0.57 -6.85 17.49
C VAL A 67 -0.17 -8.12 18.23
N CYS A 68 1.07 -8.21 18.74
CA CYS A 68 1.53 -9.37 19.51
C CYS A 68 0.72 -9.59 20.79
N ARG A 69 0.31 -8.51 21.47
CA ARG A 69 -0.54 -8.58 22.66
C ARG A 69 -1.99 -8.92 22.33
N GLY A 70 -2.50 -8.43 21.21
CA GLY A 70 -3.85 -8.67 20.71
C GLY A 70 -4.06 -10.05 20.10
N VAL A 71 -3.04 -10.91 20.04
CA VAL A 71 -3.13 -12.24 19.40
C VAL A 71 -4.18 -13.16 20.03
N LEU A 72 -4.57 -12.92 21.30
CA LEU A 72 -5.67 -13.64 21.95
C LEU A 72 -7.07 -13.13 21.55
N GLN A 73 -7.18 -11.91 21.01
CA GLN A 73 -8.45 -11.26 20.65
C GLN A 73 -8.72 -11.30 19.13
N VAL A 74 -8.06 -12.23 18.42
CA VAL A 74 -8.13 -12.36 16.97
C VAL A 74 -9.53 -12.82 16.55
N ASN A 75 -10.09 -12.17 15.52
CA ASN A 75 -11.26 -12.69 14.86
C ASN A 75 -10.85 -13.86 13.96
N VAL A 76 -11.17 -15.08 14.40
CA VAL A 76 -10.78 -16.33 13.72
C VAL A 76 -11.31 -16.38 12.28
N VAL A 77 -12.50 -15.84 12.03
CA VAL A 77 -13.08 -15.84 10.67
C VAL A 77 -12.30 -14.90 9.76
N THR A 78 -11.97 -13.70 10.23
CA THR A 78 -11.13 -12.76 9.47
C THR A 78 -9.75 -13.35 9.19
N ALA A 79 -9.15 -14.02 10.18
CA ALA A 79 -7.87 -14.71 10.02
C ALA A 79 -7.95 -15.83 8.97
N LEU A 80 -9.01 -16.65 8.98
CA LEU A 80 -9.22 -17.70 7.98
C LEU A 80 -9.44 -17.13 6.58
N VAL A 81 -10.29 -16.12 6.42
CA VAL A 81 -10.52 -15.45 5.12
C VAL A 81 -9.22 -14.86 4.59
N SER A 82 -8.44 -14.19 5.45
CA SER A 82 -7.16 -13.61 5.06
C SER A 82 -6.16 -14.69 4.61
N LEU A 83 -6.07 -15.82 5.34
CA LEU A 83 -5.21 -16.95 5.00
C LEU A 83 -5.63 -17.60 3.67
N LEU A 84 -6.93 -17.83 3.47
CA LEU A 84 -7.48 -18.37 2.23
C LEU A 84 -7.22 -17.43 1.04
N SER A 85 -7.39 -16.12 1.23
CA SER A 85 -7.10 -15.12 0.21
C SER A 85 -5.61 -15.09 -0.17
N LEU A 86 -4.72 -15.23 0.80
CA LEU A 86 -3.28 -15.28 0.57
C LEU A 86 -2.89 -16.56 -0.17
N CYS A 87 -3.36 -17.72 0.29
CA CYS A 87 -3.08 -19.01 -0.35
C CYS A 87 -3.61 -19.06 -1.80
N SER A 88 -4.84 -18.59 -2.03
CA SER A 88 -5.44 -18.55 -3.37
C SER A 88 -4.67 -17.61 -4.30
N MET A 89 -4.25 -16.43 -3.83
CA MET A 89 -3.39 -15.52 -4.60
C MET A 89 -2.06 -16.19 -5.01
N LEU A 90 -1.38 -16.83 -4.06
CA LEU A 90 -0.10 -17.50 -4.31
C LEU A 90 -0.27 -18.67 -5.29
N LEU A 91 -1.33 -19.47 -5.11
CA LEU A 91 -1.66 -20.58 -6.01
C LEU A 91 -1.94 -20.06 -7.42
N LEU A 92 -2.74 -19.01 -7.56
CA LEU A 92 -3.08 -18.43 -8.86
C LEU A 92 -1.83 -17.90 -9.58
N LYS A 93 -0.94 -17.19 -8.86
CA LYS A 93 0.36 -16.76 -9.41
C LYS A 93 1.24 -17.94 -9.82
N ARG A 94 1.27 -19.01 -9.01
CA ARG A 94 2.03 -20.22 -9.33
C ARG A 94 1.49 -20.91 -10.58
N VAL A 95 0.17 -21.04 -10.71
CA VAL A 95 -0.48 -21.64 -11.89
C VAL A 95 -0.23 -20.81 -13.14
N VAL A 96 -0.42 -19.49 -13.08
CA VAL A 96 -0.16 -18.56 -14.20
C VAL A 96 1.30 -18.68 -14.67
N HIS A 97 2.24 -18.80 -13.74
CA HIS A 97 3.66 -18.96 -14.07
C HIS A 97 3.99 -20.33 -14.68
N SER A 98 3.40 -21.41 -14.14
CA SER A 98 3.63 -22.78 -14.61
C SER A 98 3.03 -23.06 -15.99
N VAL A 99 1.95 -22.36 -16.37
CA VAL A 99 1.26 -22.59 -17.65
C VAL A 99 1.80 -21.63 -18.73
N PRO A 100 2.56 -22.11 -19.72
CA PRO A 100 3.21 -21.25 -20.73
C PRO A 100 2.22 -20.49 -21.63
N ARG A 101 0.99 -21.01 -21.78
CA ARG A 101 -0.09 -20.33 -22.51
C ARG A 101 -0.61 -19.10 -21.74
N LEU A 102 -0.81 -19.23 -20.42
CA LEU A 102 -1.27 -18.13 -19.55
C LEU A 102 -0.16 -17.09 -19.36
N ARG A 103 1.11 -17.48 -19.37
CA ARG A 103 2.25 -16.55 -19.27
C ARG A 103 2.27 -15.47 -20.35
N ARG A 104 1.65 -15.72 -21.52
CA ARG A 104 1.60 -14.75 -22.63
C ARG A 104 0.54 -13.66 -22.43
N VAL A 105 -0.43 -13.89 -21.54
CA VAL A 105 -1.54 -12.96 -21.29
C VAL A 105 -1.38 -12.39 -19.88
N PRO A 106 -1.39 -11.07 -19.68
CA PRO A 106 -1.40 -10.49 -18.33
C PRO A 106 -2.74 -10.79 -17.66
N VAL A 107 -2.79 -11.85 -16.84
CA VAL A 107 -3.98 -12.22 -16.07
C VAL A 107 -4.07 -11.34 -14.81
N PRO A 108 -5.14 -10.53 -14.62
CA PRO A 108 -5.32 -9.71 -13.42
C PRO A 108 -5.82 -10.59 -12.25
N ALA A 109 -4.92 -11.39 -11.69
CA ALA A 109 -5.20 -12.31 -10.60
C ALA A 109 -5.80 -11.60 -9.37
N GLU A 110 -5.29 -10.40 -9.08
CA GLU A 110 -5.74 -9.55 -7.98
C GLU A 110 -7.21 -9.15 -8.14
N LEU A 111 -7.63 -8.78 -9.36
CA LEU A 111 -9.00 -8.37 -9.65
C LEU A 111 -9.98 -9.55 -9.49
N LEU A 112 -9.61 -10.72 -10.02
CA LEU A 112 -10.42 -11.93 -9.89
C LEU A 112 -10.63 -12.31 -8.43
N LEU A 113 -9.59 -12.24 -7.61
CA LEU A 113 -9.67 -12.54 -6.19
C LEU A 113 -10.62 -11.57 -5.46
N VAL A 114 -10.54 -10.28 -5.76
CA VAL A 114 -11.43 -9.26 -5.15
C VAL A 114 -12.89 -9.54 -5.53
N VAL A 115 -13.17 -9.77 -6.82
CA VAL A 115 -14.55 -10.05 -7.28
C VAL A 115 -15.12 -11.30 -6.60
N LEU A 116 -14.35 -12.40 -6.56
CA LEU A 116 -14.77 -13.63 -5.89
C LEU A 116 -14.96 -13.41 -4.39
N GLY A 117 -14.05 -12.68 -3.75
CA GLY A 117 -14.12 -12.34 -2.33
C GLY A 117 -15.37 -11.54 -1.98
N THR A 118 -15.75 -10.54 -2.79
CA THR A 118 -16.96 -9.76 -2.60
C THR A 118 -18.22 -10.62 -2.73
N VAL A 119 -18.30 -11.46 -3.77
CA VAL A 119 -19.45 -12.35 -4.00
C VAL A 119 -19.60 -13.37 -2.86
N LEU A 120 -18.50 -13.96 -2.40
CA LEU A 120 -18.52 -14.89 -1.28
C LEU A 120 -18.85 -14.20 0.04
N SER A 121 -18.37 -12.96 0.24
CA SER A 121 -18.65 -12.18 1.45
C SER A 121 -20.14 -11.88 1.62
N GLU A 122 -20.83 -11.53 0.53
CA GLU A 122 -22.28 -11.33 0.53
C GLU A 122 -23.04 -12.64 0.76
N GLN A 123 -22.67 -13.72 0.06
CA GLN A 123 -23.36 -15.01 0.19
C GLN A 123 -23.19 -15.67 1.57
N LEU A 124 -22.03 -15.48 2.21
CA LEU A 124 -21.71 -16.04 3.53
C LEU A 124 -22.10 -15.09 4.69
N GLN A 125 -22.66 -13.91 4.39
CA GLN A 125 -23.07 -12.92 5.40
C GLN A 125 -21.97 -12.64 6.44
N LEU A 126 -20.72 -12.45 5.97
CA LEU A 126 -19.53 -12.35 6.84
C LEU A 126 -19.58 -11.13 7.79
N SER A 127 -20.24 -10.06 7.38
CA SER A 127 -20.36 -8.84 8.19
C SER A 127 -21.32 -9.01 9.39
N PRO A 128 -22.62 -9.36 9.20
CA PRO A 128 -23.56 -9.47 10.32
C PRO A 128 -23.27 -10.64 11.27
N ASP A 129 -22.88 -11.80 10.75
CA ASP A 129 -22.81 -13.04 11.57
C ASP A 129 -21.42 -13.27 12.18
N HIS A 130 -20.37 -12.75 11.54
CA HIS A 130 -18.99 -13.05 11.90
C HIS A 130 -18.15 -11.82 12.25
N SER A 131 -18.77 -10.63 12.35
CA SER A 131 -18.11 -9.36 12.72
C SER A 131 -16.87 -9.05 11.88
N VAL A 132 -16.87 -9.45 10.62
CA VAL A 132 -15.79 -9.15 9.67
C VAL A 132 -15.98 -7.72 9.16
N ASP A 133 -14.90 -6.94 9.17
CA ASP A 133 -14.89 -5.58 8.63
C ASP A 133 -14.98 -5.64 7.10
N VAL A 134 -16.08 -5.12 6.54
CA VAL A 134 -16.35 -5.12 5.10
C VAL A 134 -16.34 -3.69 4.59
N VAL A 135 -15.86 -3.52 3.35
CA VAL A 135 -15.86 -2.22 2.67
C VAL A 135 -17.30 -1.70 2.57
N GLY A 136 -17.56 -0.54 3.17
CA GLY A 136 -18.87 0.09 3.17
C GLY A 136 -19.23 0.72 1.82
N LEU A 137 -20.25 1.59 1.85
CA LEU A 137 -20.74 2.28 0.65
C LEU A 137 -19.68 3.21 0.06
N ILE A 138 -19.37 3.00 -1.22
CA ILE A 138 -18.50 3.88 -1.99
C ILE A 138 -19.39 4.86 -2.76
N PRO A 139 -19.27 6.19 -2.53
CA PRO A 139 -20.10 7.17 -3.23
C PRO A 139 -19.83 7.09 -4.74
N SER A 140 -20.91 7.07 -5.52
CA SER A 140 -20.82 7.03 -6.98
C SER A 140 -20.68 8.44 -7.55
N GLY A 141 -19.80 8.61 -8.55
CA GLY A 141 -19.56 9.88 -9.23
C GLY A 141 -18.20 10.50 -8.92
N LEU A 142 -17.91 11.62 -9.59
CA LEU A 142 -16.70 12.41 -9.34
C LEU A 142 -16.91 13.29 -8.11
N ALA A 143 -15.94 13.29 -7.20
CA ALA A 143 -15.90 14.27 -6.13
C ALA A 143 -15.72 15.68 -6.74
N ALA A 144 -16.43 16.67 -6.20
CA ALA A 144 -16.28 18.05 -6.64
C ALA A 144 -14.84 18.54 -6.37
N PRO A 145 -14.25 19.35 -7.27
CA PRO A 145 -12.91 19.90 -7.04
C PRO A 145 -12.93 20.85 -5.84
N GLU A 146 -12.13 20.54 -4.83
CA GLU A 146 -11.97 21.35 -3.63
C GLU A 146 -10.63 22.09 -3.62
N TRP A 147 -10.64 23.32 -3.13
CA TRP A 147 -9.42 24.13 -2.99
C TRP A 147 -8.66 23.72 -1.73
N PRO A 148 -7.34 23.47 -1.83
CA PRO A 148 -6.55 23.09 -0.66
C PRO A 148 -6.43 24.25 0.32
N SER A 149 -6.62 23.97 1.61
CA SER A 149 -6.45 24.93 2.68
C SER A 149 -4.97 25.31 2.85
N LEU A 150 -4.65 26.60 2.67
CA LEU A 150 -3.28 27.10 2.82
C LEU A 150 -2.77 27.05 4.27
N ALA A 151 -3.67 27.07 5.26
CA ALA A 151 -3.29 26.98 6.68
C ALA A 151 -2.61 25.64 7.03
N LEU A 152 -3.09 24.53 6.46
CA LEU A 152 -2.48 23.20 6.65
C LEU A 152 -1.17 23.07 5.87
N SER A 153 -0.97 23.87 4.82
CA SER A 153 0.17 23.70 3.92
C SER A 153 1.53 23.92 4.58
N VAL A 154 1.64 24.87 5.50
CA VAL A 154 2.90 25.26 6.15
C VAL A 154 3.44 24.13 7.03
N GLY A 155 2.56 23.38 7.71
CA GLY A 155 2.96 22.25 8.56
C GLY A 155 3.42 21.02 7.77
N LEU A 156 2.98 20.86 6.52
CA LEU A 156 3.30 19.70 5.68
C LEU A 156 4.44 19.95 4.69
N VAL A 157 5.09 21.11 4.71
CA VAL A 157 6.16 21.43 3.75
C VAL A 157 7.32 20.44 3.83
N GLY A 158 7.73 20.07 5.06
CA GLY A 158 8.81 19.10 5.28
C GLY A 158 8.50 17.73 4.69
N ASP A 159 7.33 17.18 5.01
CA ASP A 159 6.86 15.90 4.49
C ASP A 159 6.67 15.94 2.96
N ALA A 160 6.13 17.04 2.44
CA ALA A 160 5.96 17.23 1.00
C ALA A 160 7.30 17.28 0.26
N LEU A 161 8.33 17.90 0.84
CA LEU A 161 9.67 17.93 0.25
C LEU A 161 10.33 16.54 0.28
N ALA A 162 10.23 15.81 1.39
CA ALA A 162 10.72 14.45 1.49
C ALA A 162 10.05 13.51 0.47
N LEU A 163 8.72 13.56 0.38
CA LEU A 163 7.95 12.80 -0.62
C LEU A 163 8.26 13.23 -2.05
N ALA A 164 8.51 14.52 -2.29
CA ALA A 164 8.90 15.03 -3.61
C ALA A 164 10.24 14.45 -4.07
N VAL A 165 11.25 14.41 -3.20
CA VAL A 165 12.57 13.84 -3.50
C VAL A 165 12.49 12.34 -3.78
N VAL A 166 11.79 11.58 -2.93
CA VAL A 166 11.61 10.13 -3.11
C VAL A 166 10.84 9.84 -4.39
N GLY A 167 9.71 10.50 -4.61
CA GLY A 167 8.86 10.32 -5.80
C GLY A 167 9.61 10.64 -7.09
N TYR A 168 10.37 11.74 -7.11
CA TYR A 168 11.21 12.11 -8.25
C TYR A 168 12.29 11.05 -8.53
N THR A 169 12.96 10.56 -7.49
CA THR A 169 14.03 9.55 -7.62
C THR A 169 13.51 8.24 -8.19
N VAL A 170 12.34 7.77 -7.73
CA VAL A 170 11.68 6.56 -8.25
C VAL A 170 11.30 6.75 -9.72
N ALA A 171 10.71 7.90 -10.07
CA ALA A 171 10.32 8.20 -11.45
C ALA A 171 11.52 8.20 -12.42
N VAL A 172 12.63 8.85 -12.03
CA VAL A 172 13.87 8.86 -12.84
C VAL A 172 14.48 7.46 -12.95
N SER A 173 14.49 6.69 -11.86
CA SER A 173 15.03 5.32 -11.85
C SER A 173 14.24 4.40 -12.81
N LEU A 174 12.91 4.51 -12.79
CA LEU A 174 12.03 3.77 -13.69
C LEU A 174 12.24 4.21 -15.15
N GLY A 175 12.37 5.52 -15.39
CA GLY A 175 12.70 6.07 -16.71
C GLY A 175 14.01 5.54 -17.27
N LYS A 176 15.08 5.51 -16.46
CA LYS A 176 16.38 4.92 -16.85
C LYS A 176 16.27 3.42 -17.15
N MET A 177 15.51 2.67 -16.35
CA MET A 177 15.30 1.23 -16.56
C MET A 177 14.61 0.96 -17.91
N PHE A 178 13.60 1.76 -18.27
CA PHE A 178 12.94 1.64 -19.57
C PHE A 178 13.86 2.07 -20.73
N ALA A 179 14.64 3.14 -20.55
CA ALA A 179 15.59 3.62 -21.55
C ALA A 179 16.80 2.69 -21.78
N GLN A 180 17.11 1.79 -20.84
CA GLN A 180 18.13 0.75 -21.03
C GLN A 180 17.56 -0.53 -21.66
N LYS A 181 16.25 -0.73 -21.55
CA LYS A 181 15.55 -1.93 -22.04
C LYS A 181 15.10 -1.79 -23.50
N HIS A 182 15.02 -0.56 -24.01
CA HIS A 182 14.67 -0.18 -25.38
C HIS A 182 15.80 0.66 -25.98
#